data_AF-A0A2W4JA41-F1
#
_entry.id   AF-A0A2W4JA41-F1
#
_cell.length_a   1.000
_cell.length_b   1.000
_cell.length_c   1.000
_cell.angle_alpha   90.00
_cell.angle_beta   90.00
_cell.angle_gamma   90.00
#
_symmetry.space_group_name_H-M   'P 1'
#
loop_
_entity.id
_entity.type
_entity.pdbx_description
1 polymer ?
#
loop_
_entity_poly.entity_id
_entity_poly.type
_entity_poly.pdbx_seq_one_letter_code
_entity_poly.pdbx_strand_id
1 'polypeptide(L)'
;MGMTINDILREKIAGVWEGTYTVLDLSGKIIERFPSKQEGRMEGTQWTERVIYLREGQEPYEHFYHATVDGDNVVFHNPDMWGETSRVGEEAIIFSFGWKARPNERIIEVSRPEGDYRSRVWQHFIDGKLSKITVIEERRVPGAEPLRWDPKERGL
;
A
#
# COMPACT_ATOMS: atom_id res chain seq x y z
N MET A 1 22.31 -9.01 11.33
CA MET A 1 21.39 -9.21 10.19
C MET A 1 20.54 -7.96 10.12
N GLY A 2 20.36 -7.36 8.94
CA GLY A 2 19.49 -6.19 8.79
C GLY A 2 18.02 -6.56 8.86
N MET A 3 17.14 -5.56 8.96
CA MET A 3 15.69 -5.73 9.01
C MET A 3 15.16 -6.49 7.78
N THR A 4 14.21 -7.39 8.02
CA THR A 4 13.41 -8.07 6.98
C THR A 4 12.17 -7.24 6.60
N ILE A 5 11.44 -7.67 5.57
CA ILE A 5 10.13 -7.07 5.23
C ILE A 5 9.15 -7.17 6.40
N ASN A 6 9.12 -8.29 7.15
CA ASN A 6 8.29 -8.40 8.36
C ASN A 6 8.63 -7.30 9.37
N ASP A 7 9.92 -7.08 9.62
CA ASP A 7 10.38 -6.09 10.59
C ASP A 7 10.04 -4.67 10.13
N ILE A 8 10.28 -4.34 8.85
CA ILE A 8 9.94 -3.02 8.29
C ILE A 8 8.42 -2.80 8.35
N LEU A 9 7.62 -3.79 7.97
CA LEU A 9 6.16 -3.68 8.04
C LEU A 9 5.68 -3.48 9.48
N ARG A 10 6.24 -4.23 10.43
CA ARG A 10 5.87 -4.13 11.85
C ARG A 10 6.29 -2.80 12.47
N GLU A 11 7.53 -2.40 12.29
CA GLU A 11 8.13 -1.31 13.06
C GLU A 11 7.96 0.05 12.37
N LYS A 12 8.00 0.08 11.04
CA LYS A 12 7.99 1.33 10.28
C LYS A 12 6.66 1.61 9.57
N ILE A 13 5.89 0.60 9.18
CA ILE A 13 4.69 0.79 8.34
C ILE A 13 3.38 0.57 9.10
N ALA A 14 3.29 -0.39 10.02
CA ALA A 14 2.09 -0.65 10.80
C ALA A 14 1.65 0.61 11.56
N GLY A 15 0.35 0.83 11.66
CA GLY A 15 -0.27 2.01 12.25
C GLY A 15 -1.28 2.67 11.31
N VAL A 16 -1.76 3.83 11.75
CA VAL A 16 -2.71 4.65 10.98
C VAL A 16 -1.98 5.81 10.34
N TRP A 17 -2.21 6.01 9.05
CA TRP A 17 -1.59 7.01 8.21
C TRP A 17 -2.65 7.82 7.48
N GLU A 18 -2.53 9.13 7.49
CA GLU A 18 -3.39 10.04 6.73
C GLU A 18 -2.54 10.88 5.80
N GLY A 19 -3.04 11.12 4.59
CA GLY A 19 -2.23 11.71 3.55
C GLY A 19 -3.03 12.19 2.35
N THR A 20 -2.29 12.50 1.29
CA THR A 20 -2.86 12.93 0.01
C THR A 20 -2.47 11.95 -1.09
N TYR A 21 -3.48 11.42 -1.78
CA TYR A 21 -3.32 10.62 -2.99
C TYR A 21 -3.32 11.54 -4.21
N THR A 22 -2.20 11.63 -4.92
CA THR A 22 -2.07 12.48 -6.12
C THR A 22 -1.73 11.63 -7.33
N VAL A 23 -2.55 11.69 -8.38
CA VAL A 23 -2.30 11.02 -9.66
C VAL A 23 -1.80 12.05 -10.66
N LEU A 24 -0.69 11.74 -11.32
CA LEU A 24 -0.02 12.57 -12.31
C LEU A 24 -0.01 11.85 -13.66
N ASP A 25 -0.21 12.59 -14.75
CA ASP A 25 0.16 12.10 -16.08
C ASP A 25 1.68 12.14 -16.30
N LEU A 26 2.14 11.68 -17.47
CA LEU A 26 3.57 11.63 -17.79
C LEU A 26 4.22 13.01 -17.97
N SER A 27 3.43 14.07 -18.14
CA SER A 27 3.94 15.46 -18.15
C SER A 27 4.09 16.06 -16.76
N GLY A 28 3.59 15.36 -15.72
CA GLY A 28 3.54 15.85 -14.35
C GLY A 28 2.28 16.66 -14.03
N LYS A 29 1.31 16.71 -14.95
CA LYS A 29 0.02 17.37 -14.68
C LYS A 29 -0.82 16.51 -13.75
N ILE A 30 -1.44 17.14 -12.76
CA ILE A 30 -2.37 16.48 -11.83
C ILE A 30 -3.64 16.07 -12.59
N ILE A 31 -3.95 14.78 -12.53
CA ILE A 31 -5.20 14.17 -13.02
C ILE A 31 -6.23 14.12 -11.88
N GLU A 32 -5.80 13.61 -10.71
CA GLU A 32 -6.63 13.49 -9.51
C GLU A 32 -5.82 13.87 -8.28
N ARG A 33 -6.48 14.44 -7.28
CA ARG A 33 -5.90 14.72 -5.97
C ARG A 33 -6.99 14.67 -4.91
N PHE A 34 -6.82 13.83 -3.90
CA PHE A 34 -7.78 13.71 -2.80
C PHE A 34 -7.14 13.16 -1.52
N PRO A 35 -7.72 13.40 -0.33
CA PRO A 35 -7.25 12.80 0.90
C PRO A 35 -7.41 11.28 0.92
N SER A 36 -6.48 10.60 1.59
CA SER A 36 -6.53 9.15 1.80
C SER A 36 -6.08 8.78 3.20
N LYS A 37 -6.54 7.63 3.69
CA LYS A 37 -6.12 7.04 4.95
C LYS A 37 -5.73 5.59 4.74
N GLN A 38 -4.68 5.12 5.40
CA GLN A 38 -4.29 3.71 5.40
C GLN A 38 -4.06 3.24 6.84
N GLU A 39 -4.59 2.06 7.13
CA GLU A 39 -4.53 1.40 8.42
C GLU A 39 -3.85 0.05 8.21
N GLY A 40 -2.62 -0.12 8.68
CA GLY A 40 -1.85 -1.35 8.52
C GLY A 40 -1.55 -2.00 9.87
N ARG A 41 -1.64 -3.32 9.96
CA ARG A 41 -1.45 -4.07 11.21
C ARG A 41 -0.70 -5.37 10.99
N MET A 42 0.27 -5.65 11.85
CA MET A 42 1.05 -6.88 11.86
C MET A 42 0.85 -7.68 13.15
N GLU A 43 0.30 -8.88 13.07
CA GLU A 43 0.12 -9.84 14.18
C GLU A 43 0.87 -11.14 13.88
N GLY A 44 2.02 -11.36 14.52
CA GLY A 44 2.92 -12.46 14.12
C GLY A 44 3.32 -12.31 12.65
N THR A 45 3.00 -13.29 11.81
CA THR A 45 3.23 -13.22 10.36
C THR A 45 2.04 -12.68 9.57
N GLN A 46 0.94 -12.29 10.22
CA GLN A 46 -0.28 -11.86 9.55
C GLN A 46 -0.31 -10.35 9.38
N TRP A 47 -0.36 -9.90 8.12
CA TRP A 47 -0.57 -8.52 7.75
C TRP A 47 -2.03 -8.31 7.34
N THR A 48 -2.66 -7.29 7.93
CA THR A 48 -3.95 -6.77 7.49
C THR A 48 -3.84 -5.29 7.21
N GLU A 49 -4.48 -4.86 6.13
CA GLU A 49 -4.48 -3.45 5.74
C GLU A 49 -5.87 -3.03 5.26
N ARG A 50 -6.23 -1.79 5.61
CA ARG A 50 -7.40 -1.10 5.06
C ARG A 50 -6.96 0.24 4.48
N VAL A 51 -7.33 0.50 3.23
CA VAL A 51 -7.11 1.77 2.53
C VAL A 51 -8.45 2.46 2.31
N ILE A 52 -8.52 3.75 2.59
CA ILE A 52 -9.73 4.57 2.49
C ILE A 52 -9.42 5.77 1.59
N TYR A 53 -10.20 5.95 0.54
CA TYR A 53 -10.11 7.08 -0.39
C TYR A 53 -11.27 8.05 -0.15
N LEU A 54 -10.95 9.32 0.08
CA LEU A 54 -11.91 10.36 0.47
C LEU A 54 -12.06 11.38 -0.67
N ARG A 55 -12.71 10.98 -1.76
CA ARG A 55 -12.97 11.88 -2.90
C ARG A 55 -14.11 12.84 -2.56
N GLU A 56 -13.96 14.10 -2.94
CA GLU A 56 -15.00 15.11 -2.73
C GLU A 56 -16.30 14.72 -3.46
N GLY A 57 -17.42 14.84 -2.75
CA GLY A 57 -18.74 14.50 -3.29
C GLY A 57 -19.00 13.01 -3.47
N GLN A 58 -18.14 12.13 -2.95
CA GLN A 58 -18.32 10.67 -2.99
C GLN A 58 -18.28 10.09 -1.58
N GLU A 59 -19.01 8.99 -1.38
CA GLU A 59 -18.86 8.19 -0.17
C GLU A 59 -17.44 7.61 -0.08
N PRO A 60 -16.88 7.46 1.14
CA PRO A 60 -15.56 6.86 1.33
C PRO A 60 -15.47 5.49 0.66
N TYR A 61 -14.46 5.31 -0.18
CA TYR A 61 -14.21 4.03 -0.82
C TYR A 61 -13.13 3.26 -0.08
N GLU A 62 -13.43 2.03 0.31
CA GLU A 62 -12.57 1.21 1.17
C GLU A 62 -12.09 -0.05 0.46
N HIS A 63 -10.81 -0.35 0.65
CA HIS A 63 -10.18 -1.60 0.23
C HIS A 63 -9.52 -2.29 1.40
N PHE A 64 -9.58 -3.62 1.40
CA PHE A 64 -9.01 -4.47 2.42
C PHE A 64 -8.00 -5.41 1.79
N TYR A 65 -6.82 -5.51 2.39
CA TYR A 65 -5.73 -6.36 1.95
C TYR A 65 -5.27 -7.28 3.07
N HIS A 66 -4.91 -8.50 2.68
CA HIS A 66 -4.41 -9.51 3.59
C HIS A 66 -3.20 -10.23 2.99
N ALA A 67 -2.16 -10.40 3.80
CA ALA A 67 -0.98 -11.15 3.43
C ALA A 67 -0.39 -11.92 4.62
N THR A 68 0.33 -13.00 4.33
CA THR A 68 1.29 -13.59 5.26
C THR A 68 2.68 -13.10 4.92
N VAL A 69 3.42 -12.66 5.93
CA VAL A 69 4.76 -12.08 5.83
C VAL A 69 5.68 -12.83 6.79
N ASP A 70 6.63 -13.59 6.25
CA ASP A 70 7.61 -14.37 7.02
C ASP A 70 9.03 -14.00 6.57
N GLY A 71 9.73 -13.22 7.40
CA GLY A 71 10.98 -12.57 7.02
C GLY A 71 10.78 -11.69 5.78
N ASP A 72 11.47 -12.04 4.69
CA ASP A 72 11.37 -11.35 3.39
C ASP A 72 10.35 -12.01 2.43
N ASN A 73 9.72 -13.12 2.83
CA ASN A 73 8.72 -13.80 2.01
C ASN A 73 7.33 -13.24 2.27
N VAL A 74 6.64 -12.78 1.23
CA VAL A 74 5.28 -12.24 1.30
C VAL A 74 4.36 -13.02 0.38
N VAL A 75 3.22 -13.47 0.93
CA VAL A 75 2.15 -14.13 0.20
C VAL A 75 0.87 -13.33 0.35
N PHE A 76 0.36 -12.80 -0.75
CA PHE A 76 -0.93 -12.10 -0.79
C PHE A 76 -2.08 -13.09 -0.90
N HIS A 77 -3.14 -12.87 -0.11
CA HIS A 77 -4.30 -13.77 -0.06
C HIS A 77 -5.54 -13.21 -0.77
N ASN A 78 -5.51 -11.93 -1.16
CA ASN A 78 -6.58 -11.31 -1.93
C ASN A 78 -6.88 -12.08 -3.23
N PRO A 79 -8.10 -12.58 -3.45
CA PRO A 79 -8.41 -13.51 -4.53
C PRO A 79 -8.33 -12.87 -5.92
N ASP A 80 -8.52 -11.55 -6.01
CA ASP A 80 -8.52 -10.77 -7.24
C ASP A 80 -7.16 -10.11 -7.55
N MET A 81 -6.21 -10.19 -6.61
CA MET A 81 -4.90 -9.56 -6.71
C MET A 81 -3.80 -10.62 -6.84
N TRP A 82 -2.67 -10.22 -7.40
CA TRP A 82 -1.41 -10.94 -7.30
C TRP A 82 -0.33 -9.92 -6.95
N GLY A 83 0.77 -10.37 -6.33
CA GLY A 83 1.87 -9.47 -6.02
C GLY A 83 3.13 -10.18 -5.61
N GLU A 84 4.23 -9.45 -5.72
CA GLU A 84 5.56 -9.83 -5.28
C GLU A 84 6.17 -8.65 -4.53
N THR A 85 7.04 -8.94 -3.57
CA THR A 85 7.71 -7.91 -2.78
C THR A 85 9.20 -8.08 -2.78
N SER A 86 9.90 -6.96 -2.70
CA SER A 86 11.34 -6.91 -2.43
C SER A 86 11.63 -5.70 -1.54
N ARG A 87 12.88 -5.51 -1.13
CA ARG A 87 13.29 -4.34 -0.35
C ARG A 87 14.64 -3.81 -0.82
N VAL A 88 14.82 -2.51 -0.65
CA VAL A 88 16.11 -1.82 -0.82
C VAL A 88 16.73 -1.65 0.56
N GLY A 89 17.48 -2.65 1.01
CA GLY A 89 18.01 -2.66 2.39
C GLY A 89 16.88 -2.51 3.41
N GLU A 90 17.01 -1.51 4.29
CA GLU A 90 15.98 -1.14 5.29
C GLU A 90 15.23 0.15 4.94
N GLU A 91 15.52 0.69 3.75
CA GLU A 91 15.13 2.03 3.30
C GLU A 91 13.70 2.02 2.74
N ALA A 92 13.39 1.04 1.90
CA ALA A 92 12.13 0.97 1.19
C ALA A 92 11.69 -0.46 0.92
N ILE A 93 10.37 -0.66 0.90
CA ILE A 93 9.74 -1.87 0.35
C ILE A 93 9.25 -1.55 -1.05
N ILE A 94 9.48 -2.48 -1.97
CA ILE A 94 8.96 -2.44 -3.32
C ILE A 94 7.85 -3.48 -3.43
N PHE A 95 6.65 -3.04 -3.81
CA PHE A 95 5.53 -3.91 -4.13
C PHE A 95 5.32 -3.90 -5.63
N SER A 96 5.36 -5.08 -6.27
CA SER A 96 4.97 -5.25 -7.66
C SER A 96 3.68 -6.05 -7.69
N PHE A 97 2.57 -5.43 -8.06
CA PHE A 97 1.26 -6.09 -8.00
C PHE A 97 0.35 -5.69 -9.16
N GLY A 98 -0.76 -6.40 -9.29
CA GLY A 98 -1.81 -6.13 -10.26
C GLY A 98 -3.08 -6.91 -9.94
N TRP A 99 -4.08 -6.77 -10.80
CA TRP A 99 -5.38 -7.41 -10.62
C TRP A 99 -5.66 -8.42 -11.72
N LYS A 100 -6.29 -9.55 -11.37
CA LYS A 100 -6.68 -10.60 -12.33
C LYS A 100 -7.70 -10.09 -13.35
N ALA A 101 -8.58 -9.18 -12.94
CA ALA A 101 -9.58 -8.57 -13.81
C ALA A 101 -8.97 -7.54 -14.81
N ARG A 102 -7.75 -7.06 -14.55
CA ARG A 102 -7.02 -6.10 -15.39
C ARG A 102 -5.61 -6.63 -15.66
N PRO A 103 -5.50 -7.74 -16.43
CA PRO A 103 -4.25 -8.50 -16.54
C PRO A 103 -3.12 -7.75 -17.26
N ASN A 104 -3.45 -6.68 -18.00
CA ASN A 104 -2.48 -5.83 -18.65
C ASN A 104 -2.00 -4.65 -17.80
N GLU A 105 -2.61 -4.45 -16.62
CA GLU A 105 -2.21 -3.43 -15.67
C GLU A 105 -1.24 -4.01 -14.65
N ARG A 106 -0.14 -3.30 -14.41
CA ARG A 106 0.83 -3.62 -13.37
C ARG A 106 1.24 -2.34 -12.64
N ILE A 107 1.40 -2.44 -11.33
CA ILE A 107 1.87 -1.36 -10.49
C ILE A 107 3.19 -1.77 -9.87
N ILE A 108 4.16 -0.85 -9.91
CA ILE A 108 5.37 -0.93 -9.08
C ILE A 108 5.28 0.21 -8.08
N GLU A 109 5.04 -0.13 -6.82
CA GLU A 109 5.03 0.80 -5.70
C GLU A 109 6.38 0.74 -4.97
N VAL A 110 6.95 1.91 -4.70
CA VAL A 110 8.05 2.09 -3.76
C VAL A 110 7.52 2.81 -2.54
N SER A 111 7.55 2.14 -1.39
CA SER A 111 7.13 2.69 -0.09
C SER A 111 8.35 2.92 0.80
N ARG A 112 8.58 4.17 1.17
CA ARG A 112 9.70 4.62 2.00
C ARG A 112 9.17 5.28 3.28
N PRO A 113 9.14 4.56 4.41
CA PRO A 113 8.80 5.12 5.71
C PRO A 113 10.03 5.68 6.45
N GLU A 114 9.88 6.83 7.09
CA GLU A 114 10.88 7.49 7.94
C GLU A 114 10.18 8.16 9.13
N GLY A 115 10.21 7.50 10.30
CA GLY A 115 9.51 7.95 11.50
C GLY A 115 7.99 8.07 11.29
N ASP A 116 7.46 9.28 11.46
CA ASP A 116 6.04 9.62 11.29
C ASP A 116 5.71 10.17 9.89
N TYR A 117 6.66 10.09 8.97
CA TYR A 117 6.48 10.45 7.56
C TYR A 117 6.68 9.21 6.70
N ARG A 118 5.85 9.06 5.66
CA ARG A 118 6.18 8.12 4.59
C ARG A 118 5.74 8.67 3.25
N SER A 119 6.47 8.24 2.23
CA SER A 119 6.14 8.52 0.84
C SER A 119 5.97 7.21 0.10
N ARG A 120 4.98 7.16 -0.79
CA ARG A 120 4.76 6.04 -1.68
C ARG A 120 4.63 6.56 -3.10
N VAL A 121 5.38 5.94 -4.01
CA VAL A 121 5.33 6.28 -5.43
C VAL A 121 4.93 5.04 -6.21
N TRP A 122 3.84 5.14 -6.96
CA TRP A 122 3.33 4.06 -7.79
C TRP A 122 3.59 4.39 -9.24
N GLN A 123 4.33 3.53 -9.91
CA GLN A 123 4.44 3.53 -11.36
C GLN A 123 3.37 2.60 -11.93
N HIS A 124 2.46 3.16 -12.71
CA HIS A 124 1.41 2.39 -13.36
C HIS A 124 1.83 2.03 -14.77
N PHE A 125 1.77 0.74 -15.10
CA PHE A 125 2.05 0.23 -16.43
C PHE A 125 0.78 -0.37 -17.03
N ILE A 126 0.50 -0.03 -18.27
CA ILE A 126 -0.55 -0.66 -19.08
C ILE A 126 0.11 -1.19 -20.34
N ASP A 127 -0.07 -2.48 -20.63
CA ASP A 127 0.58 -3.17 -21.75
C ASP A 127 2.12 -2.98 -21.75
N GLY A 128 2.71 -2.97 -20.54
CA GLY A 128 4.14 -2.79 -20.32
C GLY A 128 4.66 -1.35 -20.48
N LYS A 129 3.78 -0.38 -20.77
CA LYS A 129 4.15 1.04 -20.92
C LYS A 129 3.73 1.84 -19.70
N LEU A 130 4.62 2.71 -19.24
CA LEU A 130 4.29 3.66 -18.18
C LEU A 130 3.12 4.54 -18.63
N SER A 131 2.05 4.59 -17.83
CA SER A 131 0.82 5.29 -18.17
C SER A 131 0.57 6.51 -17.28
N LYS A 132 0.89 6.40 -15.99
CA LYS A 132 0.73 7.46 -14.98
C LYS A 132 1.59 7.17 -13.75
N ILE A 133 1.73 8.18 -12.89
CA ILE A 133 2.38 8.05 -11.58
C ILE A 133 1.37 8.41 -10.49
N THR A 134 1.32 7.65 -9.41
CA THR A 134 0.71 8.13 -8.16
C THR A 134 1.81 8.53 -7.19
N VAL A 135 1.70 9.70 -6.59
CA VAL A 135 2.49 10.13 -5.43
C VAL A 135 1.57 10.23 -4.23
N ILE A 136 1.93 9.53 -3.15
CA ILE A 136 1.18 9.49 -1.91
C ILE A 136 2.11 9.95 -0.80
N GLU A 137 1.76 11.06 -0.15
CA GLU A 137 2.46 11.58 1.01
C GLU A 137 1.58 11.42 2.23
N GLU A 138 2.12 10.79 3.28
CA GLU A 138 1.36 10.40 4.45
C GLU A 138 2.10 10.76 5.75
N ARG A 139 1.31 11.11 6.76
CA ARG A 139 1.73 11.32 8.15
C ARG A 139 1.08 10.28 9.05
N ARG A 140 1.84 9.75 9.99
CA ARG A 140 1.30 8.86 11.02
C ARG A 140 0.34 9.63 11.90
N VAL A 141 -0.78 9.01 12.28
CA VAL A 141 -1.75 9.57 13.23
C VAL A 141 -1.41 9.07 14.64
N PRO A 142 -0.89 9.91 15.55
CA PRO A 142 -0.44 9.47 16.86
C PRO A 142 -1.60 8.91 17.71
N GLY A 143 -1.39 7.76 18.33
CA GLY A 143 -2.37 7.12 19.22
C GLY A 143 -3.57 6.50 18.53
N ALA A 144 -3.66 6.57 17.19
CA ALA A 144 -4.70 5.90 16.43
C ALA A 144 -4.34 4.43 16.19
N GLU A 145 -5.31 3.55 16.41
CA GLU A 145 -5.18 2.11 16.19
C GLU A 145 -5.83 1.70 14.86
N PRO A 146 -5.16 0.85 14.05
CA PRO A 146 -5.77 0.25 12.87
C PRO A 146 -7.04 -0.52 13.23
N LEU A 147 -8.04 -0.52 12.34
CA LEU A 147 -9.22 -1.37 12.50
C LEU A 147 -8.79 -2.84 12.62
N ARG A 148 -9.35 -3.54 13.60
CA ARG A 148 -9.24 -5.00 13.73
C ARG A 148 -10.37 -5.67 12.98
N TRP A 149 -10.04 -6.63 12.12
CA TRP A 149 -11.01 -7.38 11.32
C TRP A 149 -10.42 -8.75 10.96
N ASP A 150 -11.27 -9.75 10.74
CA ASP A 150 -10.88 -11.08 10.28
C ASP A 150 -10.95 -11.15 8.75
N PRO A 151 -9.85 -11.50 8.04
CA PRO A 151 -9.86 -11.74 6.60
C PRO A 151 -10.98 -12.66 6.13
N LYS A 152 -11.31 -13.70 6.90
CA LYS A 152 -12.34 -14.68 6.54
C LYS A 152 -13.73 -14.06 6.44
N GLU A 153 -14.04 -13.10 7.31
CA GLU A 153 -15.32 -12.38 7.29
C GLU A 153 -15.48 -11.51 6.04
N ARG A 154 -14.37 -11.20 5.35
CA ARG A 154 -14.33 -10.42 4.11
C ARG A 154 -14.07 -11.27 2.87
N GLY A 155 -13.97 -12.60 3.01
CA GLY A 155 -13.63 -13.49 1.90
C GLY A 155 -12.19 -13.34 1.41
N LEU A 156 -11.28 -12.93 2.29
CA LEU A 156 -9.84 -12.77 2.06
C LEU A 156 -9.01 -13.82 2.80
#